data_AF-A0A6B3IE49-F1
#
_entry.id   AF-A0A6B3IE49-F1
#
_cell.length_a   1.000
_cell.length_b   1.000
_cell.length_c   1.000
_cell.angle_alpha   90.00
_cell.angle_beta   90.00
_cell.angle_gamma   90.00
#
_symmetry.space_group_name_H-M   'P 1'
#
loop_
_entity.id
_entity.type
_entity.pdbx_description
1 polymer ?
#
loop_
_entity_poly.entity_id
_entity_poly.type
_entity_poly.pdbx_seq_one_letter_code
_entity_poly.pdbx_strand_id
1 'polypeptide(L)' 'IALWRAGRIDLESMITHRVRLEEVNDALDQMRTGESLRTCIEL' A
#
# COMPACT_ATOMS: atom_id res chain seq x y z
N ILE A 1 -0.50 17.76 -15.73
CA ILE A 1 0.23 16.47 -15.59
C ILE A 1 0.08 16.01 -14.15
N ALA A 2 -0.21 14.73 -13.90
CA ALA A 2 -0.32 14.20 -12.53
C ALA A 2 1.03 14.32 -11.78
N LEU A 3 0.99 14.76 -10.51
CA LEU A 3 2.18 15.11 -9.72
C LEU A 3 3.21 13.97 -9.61
N TRP A 4 2.75 12.73 -9.43
CA TRP A 4 3.63 11.55 -9.37
C TRP A 4 4.37 11.28 -10.69
N ARG A 5 3.69 11.49 -11.84
CA ARG A 5 4.32 11.34 -13.16
C ARG A 5 5.35 12.44 -13.43
N ALA A 6 5.21 13.59 -12.78
CA ALA A 6 6.18 14.67 -12.83
C ALA A 6 7.35 14.49 -11.82
N GLY A 7 7.41 13.35 -11.10
CA GLY A 7 8.42 13.10 -10.08
C GLY A 7 8.31 14.01 -8.85
N ARG A 8 7.16 14.64 -8.63
CA ARG A 8 6.90 15.58 -7.52
C ARG A 8 6.32 14.91 -6.28
N ILE A 9 5.95 13.63 -6.38
CA ILE A 9 5.46 12.80 -5.28
C ILE A 9 6.11 11.42 -5.43
N ASP A 10 6.74 10.95 -4.35
CA ASP A 10 7.25 9.59 -4.24
C ASP A 10 6.16 8.67 -3.70
N LEU A 11 5.50 7.94 -4.60
CA LEU A 11 4.44 7.00 -4.23
C LEU A 11 4.97 5.70 -3.61
N GLU A 12 6.23 5.36 -3.90
CA GLU A 12 6.86 4.12 -3.43
C GLU A 12 7.13 4.22 -1.93
N SER A 13 7.67 5.36 -1.49
CA SER A 13 7.89 5.66 -0.07
C SER A 13 6.62 5.64 0.80
N MET A 14 5.44 5.73 0.18
CA MET A 14 4.16 5.73 0.89
C MET A 14 3.66 4.32 1.20
N ILE A 15 4.23 3.27 0.61
CA ILE A 15 3.82 1.89 0.85
C ILE A 15 4.47 1.40 2.14
N THR A 16 3.66 1.06 3.14
CA THR A 16 4.15 0.55 4.43
C THR A 16 4.24 -0.96 4.46
N HIS A 17 3.36 -1.65 3.73
CA HIS A 17 3.32 -3.11 3.67
C HIS A 17 3.12 -3.62 2.25
N ARG A 18 3.72 -4.78 1.95
CA ARG A 18 3.49 -5.55 0.74
C ARG A 18 3.06 -6.95 1.15
N VAL A 19 1.97 -7.42 0.55
CA VAL A 19 1.40 -8.73 0.83
C VAL A 19 1.06 -9.43 -0.47
N ARG A 20 1.05 -10.76 -0.45
CA ARG A 20 0.59 -11.54 -1.59
C ARG A 20 -0.93 -11.56 -1.64
N LEU A 21 -1.49 -11.79 -2.82
CA LEU A 21 -2.94 -11.88 -3.00
C LEU A 21 -3.60 -12.92 -2.07
N GLU A 22 -2.91 -14.01 -1.76
CA GLU A 22 -3.40 -15.04 -0.83
C GLU A 22 -3.57 -14.53 0.62
N GLU A 23 -2.89 -13.45 0.98
CA GLU A 23 -2.86 -12.84 2.32
C GLU A 23 -3.80 -11.62 2.44
N VAL A 24 -4.62 -11.37 1.41
CA VAL A 24 -5.43 -10.14 1.31
C VAL A 24 -6.41 -9.96 2.47
N ASN A 25 -6.99 -11.03 2.99
CA ASN A 25 -7.97 -10.94 4.09
C ASN A 25 -7.30 -10.46 5.38
N ASP A 26 -6.14 -11.02 5.72
CA ASP A 26 -5.37 -10.62 6.90
C ASP A 26 -4.89 -9.17 6.77
N ALA A 27 -4.51 -8.75 5.56
CA ALA A 27 -4.13 -7.37 5.29
C ALA A 27 -5.30 -6.38 5.49
N LEU A 28 -6.52 -6.77 5.14
CA LEU A 28 -7.72 -5.95 5.36
C LEU A 28 -8.04 -5.81 6.84
N ASP A 29 -7.82 -6.86 7.64
CA ASP A 29 -8.02 -6.81 9.09
C ASP A 29 -7.00 -5.89 9.76
N GLN A 30 -5.72 -5.93 9.35
CA GLN A 30 -4.67 -5.01 9.82
C GLN A 30 -4.98 -3.54 9.48
N MET A 31 -5.65 -3.27 8.36
CA MET A 31 -6.08 -1.91 8.02
C MET A 31 -7.19 -1.40 8.95
N ARG A 32 -8.07 -2.28 9.44
CA ARG A 32 -9.14 -1.92 10.37
C ARG A 32 -8.63 -1.60 11.77
N THR A 33 -7.56 -2.27 12.21
CA THR A 33 -6.90 -2.02 13.50
C THR A 33 -6.01 -0.79 13.48
N GLY A 34 -5.66 -0.28 12.29
CA GLY A 34 -4.75 0.85 12.10
C GLY A 34 -3.26 0.46 12.13
N GLU A 35 -2.96 -0.85 12.11
CA GLU A 35 -1.58 -1.36 12.04
C GLU A 35 -0.94 -1.15 10.66
N SER A 36 -1.75 -1.03 9.61
CA SER A 36 -1.27 -0.68 8.26
C SER A 36 -1.88 0.62 7.73
N LEU A 37 -1.01 1.54 7.31
CA LEU A 37 -1.40 2.81 6.67
C LEU A 37 -1.64 2.63 5.16
N ARG A 38 -0.79 1.86 4.48
CA ARG A 38 -0.90 1.62 3.04
C ARG A 38 -0.27 0.29 2.65
N THR A 39 -1.11 -0.65 2.23
CA THR A 39 -0.69 -1.97 1.77
C THR A 39 -0.77 -2.06 0.24
N CYS A 40 0.25 -2.62 -0.41
CA CYS A 40 0.22 -3.00 -1.82
C CYS A 40 0.05 -4.52 -1.95
N ILE A 41 -0.82 -4.96 -2.85
CA ILE A 41 -1.08 -6.38 -3.11
C ILE A 41 -0.37 -6.77 -4.40
N GLU A 42 0.45 -7.80 -4.32
CA GLU A 42 1.22 -8.35 -5.44
C GLU A 42 0.75 -9.78 -5.76
N LEU A 43 0.90 -10.20 -7.02
CA LEU A 43 0.50 -11.51 -7.54
C LEU A 43 1.54 -12.60 -7.27
#